data_AF-A0A7X7LKH2-F1
#
_entry.id   AF-A0A7X7LKH2-F1
#
_cell.length_a   1.000
_cell.length_b   1.000
_cell.length_c   1.000
_cell.angle_alpha   90.00
_cell.angle_beta   90.00
_cell.angle_gamma   90.00
#
_symmetry.space_group_name_H-M   'P 1'
#
loop_
_entity.id
_entity.type
_entity.pdbx_description
1 polymer ?
#
loop_
_entity_poly.entity_id
_entity_poly.type
_entity_poly.pdbx_seq_one_letter_code
_entity_poly.pdbx_strand_id
1 'polypeptide(L)' 'EGFETHTRTGFIHLSQASLAAQGIQATSDMNLPVTHAKIFGWYDNEFGSYVNCLGKLTVYVDKNLK' A
#
# COMPACT_ATOMS: atom_id res chain seq x y z
N GLU A 1 -11.56 3.30 -16.64
CA GLU A 1 -11.11 3.40 -15.23
C GLU A 1 -9.72 4.03 -15.23
N GLY A 2 -9.56 5.17 -14.57
CA GLY A 2 -8.29 5.90 -14.55
C GLY A 2 -7.32 5.29 -13.54
N PHE A 3 -6.11 4.97 -13.98
CA PHE A 3 -5.03 4.54 -13.10
C PHE A 3 -4.11 5.72 -12.81
N GLU A 4 -4.39 6.45 -11.73
CA GLU A 4 -3.40 7.36 -11.15
C GLU A 4 -2.71 6.61 -10.02
N THR A 5 -1.47 6.18 -10.24
CA THR A 5 -0.61 5.73 -9.15
C THR A 5 0.58 6.66 -9.10
N HIS A 6 0.79 7.32 -7.98
CA HIS A 6 1.89 8.25 -7.78
C HIS A 6 2.88 7.68 -6.78
N THR A 7 4.15 7.59 -7.18
CA THR A 7 5.25 7.25 -6.27
C THR A 7 6.19 8.44 -6.15
N ARG A 8 6.64 8.72 -4.93
CA ARG A 8 7.64 9.76 -4.65
C ARG A 8 8.66 9.23 -3.65
N THR A 9 9.93 9.24 -4.03
CA THR A 9 11.03 8.89 -3.13
C THR A 9 11.61 10.16 -2.50
N GLY A 10 11.66 10.19 -1.17
CA GLY A 10 12.40 11.17 -0.39
C GLY A 10 13.54 10.50 0.38
N PHE A 11 14.33 11.29 1.10
CA PHE A 11 15.38 10.80 1.97
C PHE A 11 15.13 11.24 3.40
N ILE A 12 15.27 10.32 4.34
CA ILE A 12 15.31 10.62 5.77
C ILE A 12 16.78 10.70 6.16
N HIS A 13 17.17 11.84 6.74
CA HIS A 13 18.52 12.02 7.26
C HIS A 13 18.60 11.45 8.69
N LEU A 14 19.53 10.52 8.90
CA LEU A 14 19.78 9.87 10.18
C LEU A 14 21.21 10.19 10.60
N SER A 15 21.35 10.94 11.70
CA SER A 15 22.66 11.25 12.23
C SER A 15 23.30 10.03 12.91
N GLN A 16 24.62 9.97 12.90
CA GLN A 16 25.38 8.94 13.59
C GLN A 16 24.99 8.83 15.07
N ALA A 17 24.78 9.96 15.74
CA ALA A 17 24.37 10.00 17.15
C ALA A 17 23.00 9.35 17.38
N SER A 18 22.04 9.59 16.48
CA SER A 18 20.70 8.99 16.55
C SER A 18 20.76 7.47 16.35
N LEU A 19 21.62 7.01 15.45
CA LEU A 19 21.86 5.58 15.20
C LEU A 19 22.55 4.91 16.40
N ALA A 20 23.58 5.56 16.97
CA ALA A 20 24.29 5.05 18.15
C ALA A 20 23.38 4.94 19.39
N ALA A 21 22.45 5.89 19.58
CA ALA A 21 21.45 5.84 20.64
C ALA A 21 20.51 4.63 20.53
N GLN A 22 20.39 4.04 19.34
CA GLN A 22 19.63 2.81 19.08
C GLN A 22 20.53 1.55 19.02
N GLY A 23 21.80 1.66 19.42
CA GLY A 23 22.76 0.55 19.39
C GLY A 23 23.31 0.22 18.00
N ILE A 24 23.06 1.08 17.00
CA ILE A 24 23.52 0.89 15.62
C ILE A 24 24.88 1.58 15.45
N GLN A 25 25.92 0.80 15.18
CA GLN A 25 27.26 1.34 14.89
C GLN A 25 27.29 1.84 13.44
N ALA A 26 27.22 3.16 13.28
CA ALA A 26 27.38 3.83 11.99
C ALA A 26 28.71 4.58 11.94
N THR A 27 29.39 4.51 10.80
CA THR A 27 30.67 5.21 10.54
C THR A 27 30.48 6.64 10.03
N SER A 28 29.26 7.00 9.63
CA SER A 28 28.88 8.33 9.14
C SER A 28 27.37 8.53 9.28
N ASP A 29 26.91 9.77 9.06
CA ASP A 29 25.49 10.03 8.84
C ASP A 29 24.97 9.25 7.62
N MET A 30 23.68 8.92 7.64
CA MET A 30 23.03 8.08 6.65
C MET A 30 21.79 8.78 6.08
N ASN A 31 21.63 8.72 4.76
CA ASN A 31 20.40 9.14 4.09
C ASN A 31 19.63 7.91 3.64
N LEU A 32 18.51 7.61 4.33
CA LEU A 32 17.68 6.46 4.03
C LEU A 32 16.64 6.85 2.95
N PRO A 33 16.65 6.23 1.75
CA PRO A 33 15.60 6.46 0.76
C PRO A 33 14.29 5.85 1.24
N VAL A 34 13.22 6.63 1.19
CA VAL A 34 11.86 6.20 1.53
C VAL A 34 10.92 6.56 0.38
N THR A 35 10.26 5.54 -0.18
CA THR A 35 9.28 5.71 -1.26
C THR A 35 7.87 5.75 -0.69
N HIS A 36 7.17 6.86 -0.92
CA HIS A 36 5.74 6.99 -0.67
C HIS A 36 4.95 6.62 -1.92
N ALA A 37 4.05 5.65 -1.83
CA ALA A 37 3.16 5.25 -2.91
C ALA A 37 1.71 5.65 -2.60
N LYS A 38 1.07 6.33 -3.55
CA LYS A 38 -0.34 6.71 -3.53
C LYS A 38 -1.05 6.00 -4.67
N ILE A 39 -1.96 5.11 -4.35
CA ILE A 39 -2.65 4.23 -5.30
C ILE A 39 -4.11 4.66 -5.35
N PHE A 40 -4.62 4.98 -6.53
CA PHE A 40 -6.03 5.30 -6.74
C PHE A 40 -6.71 4.19 -7.54
N GLY A 41 -7.93 3.86 -7.14
CA GLY A 41 -8.78 2.90 -7.83
C GLY A 41 -10.19 3.45 -7.93
N TRP A 42 -10.75 3.40 -9.13
CA TRP A 42 -12.17 3.62 -9.35
C TRP A 42 -12.87 2.27 -9.36
N TYR A 43 -14.07 2.23 -8.79
CA TYR A 43 -14.95 1.09 -8.95
C TYR A 43 -16.37 1.61 -9.10
N ASP A 44 -17.17 0.87 -9.87
CA ASP A 44 -18.59 1.12 -9.98
C ASP A 44 -19.29 0.63 -8.71
N ASN A 45 -19.80 1.58 -7.92
CA ASN A 45 -20.43 1.29 -6.63
C ASN A 45 -21.83 0.65 -6.74
N GLU A 46 -22.32 0.44 -7.95
CA GLU A 46 -23.64 -0.13 -8.24
C GLU A 46 -23.46 -1.45 -9.00
N PHE A 47 -23.97 -1.51 -10.24
CA PHE A 47 -24.08 -2.75 -10.99
C PHE A 47 -22.72 -3.31 -11.39
N GLY A 48 -21.79 -2.45 -11.80
CA GLY A 48 -20.54 -2.86 -12.44
C GLY A 48 -19.59 -3.62 -11.50
N SER A 49 -19.49 -3.17 -10.23
CA SER A 49 -18.62 -3.85 -9.26
C SER A 49 -19.39 -4.43 -8.08
N TYR A 50 -20.18 -3.63 -7.37
CA TYR A 50 -20.80 -4.10 -6.12
C TYR A 50 -21.78 -5.26 -6.34
N VAL A 51 -22.80 -5.08 -7.19
CA VAL A 51 -23.81 -6.11 -7.45
C VAL A 51 -23.18 -7.31 -8.15
N ASN A 52 -22.22 -7.11 -9.04
CA ASN A 52 -21.48 -8.19 -9.69
C ASN A 52 -20.72 -9.06 -8.66
N CYS A 53 -20.02 -8.44 -7.71
CA CYS A 53 -19.35 -9.15 -6.62
C CYS A 53 -20.35 -9.88 -5.71
N LEU A 54 -21.49 -9.24 -5.38
CA LEU A 54 -22.56 -9.88 -4.61
C LEU A 54 -23.13 -11.10 -5.34
N GLY A 55 -23.39 -11.01 -6.64
CA GLY A 55 -23.89 -12.13 -7.45
C GLY A 55 -22.92 -13.30 -7.47
N LYS A 56 -21.61 -13.03 -7.65
CA LYS A 56 -20.56 -14.05 -7.54
C LYS A 56 -20.55 -14.71 -6.16
N LEU A 57 -20.70 -13.91 -5.10
CA LEU A 57 -20.75 -14.42 -3.72
C LEU A 57 -21.98 -15.33 -3.50
N THR A 58 -23.16 -14.95 -3.99
CA THR A 58 -24.38 -15.77 -3.86
C THR A 58 -24.22 -17.12 -4.58
N VAL A 59 -23.68 -17.13 -5.80
CA VAL A 59 -23.41 -18.38 -6.54
C VAL A 59 -22.39 -19.24 -5.80
N TYR A 60 -21.35 -18.63 -5.22
CA TYR A 60 -20.40 -19.36 -4.40
C TYR A 60 -21.06 -19.99 -3.17
N VAL A 61 -21.89 -19.23 -2.45
CA VAL A 61 -22.60 -19.70 -1.26
C VAL A 61 -23.53 -20.86 -1.60
N ASP A 62 -24.31 -20.77 -2.68
CA ASP A 62 -25.17 -21.85 -3.17
C ASP A 62 -24.39 -23.14 -3.42
N LYS A 63 -23.26 -23.05 -4.14
CA LYS A 63 -22.40 -24.20 -4.45
C LYS A 63 -21.73 -24.85 -3.24
N ASN A 64 -21.61 -24.14 -2.12
CA ASN A 64 -20.92 -24.61 -0.92
C ASN A 64 -21.88 -24.82 0.27
N LEU A 65 -23.18 -24.62 0.08
CA LEU A 65 -24.17 -24.71 1.17
C LEU A 65 -24.61 -26.13 1.50
N LYS A 66 -24.33 -27.11 0.63
CA LYS A 66 -24.36 -28.58 0.87
C LYS A 66 -24.02 -29.32 -0.41
#